data_AF-A0A1L7CDB0-F1
#
_entry.id   AF-A0A1L7CDB0-F1
#
_cell.length_a   1.000
_cell.length_b   1.000
_cell.length_c   1.000
_cell.angle_alpha   90.00
_cell.angle_beta   90.00
_cell.angle_gamma   90.00
#
_symmetry.space_group_name_H-M   'P 1'
#
loop_
_entity.id
_entity.type
_entity.pdbx_description
1 polymer ?
#
loop_
_entity_poly.entity_id
_entity_poly.type
_entity_poly.pdbx_seq_one_letter_code
_entity_poly.pdbx_strand_id
1 'polypeptide(L)'
;MVVWTDNEWAVNRFPIPNTVEEAASRVRALRAEGTAFAVVTIANEYFTIVRPTPRGIEVFISDGFAALDDDFGTDALAHIDELDSTEDAYDELDDEDDGDPYPIGNFGILADIGVAEPTLTVIADDPDMWATEQLAAIAEDLGCDTPWA
;
A
#
# COMPACT_ATOMS: atom_id res chain seq x y z
N MET A 1 2.24 -3.03 -10.15
CA MET A 1 1.67 -1.76 -10.65
C MET A 1 0.29 -2.04 -11.21
N VAL A 2 -0.72 -1.30 -10.76
CA VAL A 2 -2.11 -1.46 -11.16
C VAL A 2 -2.53 -0.19 -11.89
N VAL A 3 -3.13 -0.34 -13.07
CA VAL A 3 -3.48 0.76 -13.97
C VAL A 3 -4.89 0.55 -14.53
N TRP A 4 -5.72 1.59 -14.52
CA TRP A 4 -6.99 1.60 -15.23
C TRP A 4 -6.79 2.08 -16.67
N THR A 5 -7.10 1.23 -17.65
CA THR A 5 -6.95 1.51 -19.08
C THR A 5 -8.02 0.76 -19.88
N ASP A 6 -8.53 1.32 -20.97
CA ASP A 6 -9.53 0.67 -21.84
C ASP A 6 -10.76 0.08 -21.11
N ASN A 7 -11.17 0.72 -20.01
CA ASN A 7 -12.29 0.30 -19.14
C ASN A 7 -12.07 -1.05 -18.44
N GLU A 8 -10.81 -1.42 -18.22
CA GLU A 8 -10.37 -2.58 -17.44
C GLU A 8 -9.14 -2.25 -16.56
N TRP A 9 -8.91 -3.07 -15.54
CA TRP A 9 -7.68 -3.01 -14.74
C TRP A 9 -6.58 -3.85 -15.39
N ALA A 10 -5.44 -3.23 -15.66
CA ALA A 10 -4.22 -3.89 -16.09
C ALA A 10 -3.19 -3.96 -14.95
N VAL A 11 -2.61 -5.15 -14.74
CA VAL A 11 -1.57 -5.40 -13.74
C VAL A 11 -0.23 -5.62 -14.42
N ASN A 12 0.73 -4.73 -14.16
CA ASN A 12 2.11 -4.85 -14.60
C ASN A 12 3.02 -5.20 -13.40
N ARG A 13 3.63 -6.39 -13.45
CA ARG A 13 4.57 -6.87 -12.42
C ARG A 13 5.98 -6.36 -12.69
N PHE A 14 6.65 -5.90 -11.64
CA PHE A 14 8.04 -5.42 -11.67
C PHE A 14 8.77 -5.95 -10.45
N PRO A 15 10.12 -5.98 -10.45
CA PRO A 15 10.89 -6.21 -9.23
C PRO A 15 10.48 -5.22 -8.13
N ILE A 16 10.58 -5.63 -6.87
CA ILE A 16 10.33 -4.75 -5.73
C ILE A 16 11.22 -3.49 -5.88
N PRO A 17 10.65 -2.27 -5.77
CA PRO A 17 11.42 -1.02 -5.80
C PRO A 17 12.23 -0.88 -4.51
N ASN A 18 13.35 -0.14 -4.55
CA ASN A 18 14.15 0.09 -3.34
C ASN A 18 13.57 1.20 -2.47
N THR A 19 12.80 2.14 -3.06
CA THR A 19 12.18 3.26 -2.35
C THR A 19 10.77 3.57 -2.90
N VAL A 20 10.00 4.33 -2.13
CA VAL A 20 8.70 4.89 -2.49
C VAL A 20 8.81 5.84 -3.68
N GLU A 21 9.85 6.67 -3.79
CA GLU A 21 10.05 7.50 -4.98
C GLU A 21 10.34 6.67 -6.22
N GLU A 22 11.08 5.58 -6.09
CA GLU A 22 11.29 4.66 -7.21
C GLU A 22 9.96 4.04 -7.64
N ALA A 23 9.14 3.58 -6.69
CA ALA A 23 7.79 3.08 -6.97
C ALA A 23 6.93 4.13 -7.68
N ALA A 24 6.86 5.35 -7.15
CA ALA A 24 6.10 6.46 -7.72
C ALA A 24 6.61 6.88 -9.09
N SER A 25 7.92 6.89 -9.31
CA SER A 25 8.55 7.17 -10.61
C SER A 25 8.14 6.14 -11.66
N ARG A 26 8.14 4.85 -11.29
CA ARG A 26 7.69 3.76 -12.16
C ARG A 26 6.20 3.89 -12.50
N VAL A 27 5.33 4.26 -11.54
CA VAL A 27 3.91 4.55 -11.81
C VAL A 27 3.77 5.69 -12.83
N ARG A 28 4.46 6.82 -12.60
CA ARG A 28 4.43 7.99 -13.51
C ARG A 28 4.92 7.63 -14.91
N ALA A 29 5.88 6.71 -15.03
CA ALA A 29 6.43 6.26 -16.31
C ALA A 29 5.42 5.48 -17.17
N LEU A 30 4.36 4.91 -16.59
CA LEU A 30 3.31 4.20 -17.32
C LEU A 30 2.51 5.13 -18.23
N ARG A 31 2.49 6.44 -17.96
CA ARG A 31 1.73 7.46 -18.71
C ARG A 31 0.27 7.05 -18.93
N ALA A 32 -0.32 6.43 -17.91
CA ALA A 32 -1.70 5.99 -17.93
C ALA A 32 -2.65 7.17 -18.16
N GLU A 33 -3.68 6.96 -18.98
CA GLU A 33 -4.74 7.95 -19.18
C GLU A 33 -5.72 7.97 -18.00
N GLY A 34 -5.83 6.86 -17.26
CA GLY A 34 -6.64 6.72 -16.05
C GLY A 34 -5.81 6.63 -14.76
N THR A 35 -6.45 6.20 -13.68
CA THR A 35 -5.80 6.03 -12.36
C THR A 35 -4.73 4.95 -12.40
N ALA A 36 -3.58 5.21 -11.79
CA ALA A 36 -2.48 4.27 -11.66
C ALA A 36 -1.81 4.38 -10.28
N PHE A 37 -1.43 3.23 -9.72
CA PHE A 37 -0.74 3.13 -8.43
C PHE A 37 0.15 1.88 -8.39
N ALA A 38 1.10 1.85 -7.46
CA ALA A 38 1.86 0.66 -7.14
C ALA A 38 1.19 -0.09 -6.00
N VAL A 39 1.23 -1.41 -6.10
CA VAL A 39 1.07 -2.31 -4.96
C VAL A 39 2.41 -3.01 -4.82
N VAL A 40 2.99 -2.95 -3.63
CA VAL A 40 4.22 -3.64 -3.25
C VAL A 40 3.88 -4.59 -2.12
N THR A 41 4.29 -5.85 -2.22
CA THR A 41 3.98 -6.89 -1.24
C THR A 41 5.28 -7.55 -0.83
N ILE A 42 5.55 -7.61 0.48
CA ILE A 42 6.78 -8.19 1.02
C ILE A 42 6.41 -9.41 1.84
N ALA A 43 7.00 -10.55 1.50
CA ALA A 43 6.89 -11.83 2.21
C ALA A 43 5.47 -12.33 2.55
N ASN A 44 4.40 -11.72 2.00
CA ASN A 44 3.01 -11.91 2.43
C ASN A 44 2.74 -11.46 3.88
N GLU A 45 3.65 -10.70 4.49
CA GLU A 45 3.51 -10.14 5.84
C GLU A 45 2.79 -8.80 5.78
N TYR A 46 3.13 -7.94 4.80
CA TYR A 46 2.42 -6.69 4.56
C TYR A 46 2.39 -6.30 3.08
N PHE A 47 1.59 -5.28 2.77
CA PHE A 47 1.63 -4.58 1.51
C PHE A 47 1.63 -3.07 1.68
N THR A 48 2.09 -2.39 0.64
CA THR A 48 2.04 -0.94 0.50
C THR A 48 1.33 -0.55 -0.78
N ILE A 49 0.45 0.45 -0.71
CA ILE A 49 -0.09 1.14 -1.88
C ILE A 49 0.66 2.47 -2.02
N VAL A 50 1.33 2.66 -3.16
CA VAL A 50 2.04 3.91 -3.47
C VAL A 50 1.35 4.61 -4.63
N ARG A 51 0.79 5.79 -4.37
CA ARG A 51 0.04 6.55 -5.36
C ARG A 51 0.63 7.95 -5.57
N PRO A 52 1.27 8.23 -6.72
CA PRO A 52 1.68 9.59 -7.04
C PRO A 52 0.46 10.47 -7.32
N THR A 53 0.37 11.62 -6.67
CA THR A 53 -0.67 12.63 -6.88
C THR A 53 -0.05 13.96 -7.29
N PRO A 54 -0.84 14.95 -7.75
CA PRO A 54 -0.33 16.30 -7.99
C PRO A 54 0.22 16.99 -6.72
N ARG A 55 -0.13 16.50 -5.52
CA ARG A 55 0.29 17.07 -4.24
C ARG A 55 1.51 16.38 -3.64
N GLY A 56 1.91 15.21 -4.13
CA GLY A 56 3.02 14.44 -3.58
C GLY A 56 2.93 12.96 -3.92
N ILE A 57 3.43 12.12 -3.02
CA ILE A 57 3.25 10.67 -3.07
C ILE A 57 2.42 10.32 -1.85
N GLU A 58 1.28 9.67 -2.07
CA GLU A 58 0.45 9.13 -1.01
C GLU A 58 0.81 7.66 -0.80
N VAL A 59 0.88 7.25 0.46
CA VAL A 59 1.29 5.91 0.88
C VAL A 59 0.28 5.37 1.87
N PHE A 60 -0.04 4.09 1.74
CA PHE A 60 -0.76 3.29 2.73
C PHE A 60 0.02 2.00 2.96
N ILE A 61 0.17 1.58 4.21
CA ILE A 61 0.84 0.35 4.63
C ILE A 61 -0.18 -0.47 5.42
N SER A 62 -0.33 -1.75 5.09
CA SER A 62 -1.30 -2.64 5.75
C SER A 62 -0.90 -3.05 7.16
N ASP A 63 0.40 -3.05 7.45
CA ASP A 63 0.95 -3.37 8.76
C ASP A 63 2.28 -2.64 8.96
N GLY A 64 2.28 -1.66 9.85
CA GLY A 64 3.43 -0.83 10.19
C GLY A 64 4.50 -1.59 10.96
N PHE A 65 4.14 -2.58 11.79
CA PHE A 65 5.10 -3.39 12.53
C PHE A 65 5.91 -4.25 11.56
N ALA A 66 5.22 -4.99 10.68
CA ALA A 66 5.88 -5.81 9.67
C ALA A 66 6.73 -4.98 8.70
N ALA A 67 6.34 -3.73 8.42
CA ALA A 67 7.11 -2.82 7.57
C ALA A 67 8.45 -2.38 8.18
N LEU A 68 8.64 -2.47 9.50
CA LEU A 68 9.91 -2.12 10.14
C LEU A 68 11.01 -3.16 9.91
N ASP A 69 10.67 -4.35 9.43
CA ASP A 69 11.60 -5.46 9.24
C ASP A 69 12.41 -5.40 7.93
N ASP A 70 12.09 -4.47 7.01
CA ASP A 70 12.82 -4.32 5.75
C ASP A 70 13.05 -2.87 5.27
N ASP A 71 13.99 -2.72 4.34
CA ASP A 71 14.44 -1.43 3.83
C ASP A 71 13.35 -0.66 3.08
N PHE A 72 12.43 -1.33 2.38
CA PHE A 72 11.35 -0.66 1.66
C PHE A 72 10.24 -0.22 2.61
N GLY A 73 9.86 -1.06 3.57
CA GLY A 73 8.85 -0.74 4.57
C GLY A 73 9.26 0.46 5.44
N THR A 74 10.52 0.49 5.89
CA THR A 74 11.07 1.64 6.62
C THR A 74 11.09 2.94 5.81
N ASP A 75 11.44 2.89 4.51
CA ASP A 75 11.34 4.03 3.59
C ASP A 75 9.88 4.49 3.38
N ALA A 76 8.94 3.55 3.35
CA ALA A 76 7.51 3.84 3.25
C ALA A 76 6.94 4.48 4.53
N LEU A 77 7.36 4.04 5.71
CA LEU A 77 7.00 4.64 6.99
C LEU A 77 7.50 6.09 7.08
N ALA A 78 8.77 6.33 6.71
CA ALA A 78 9.33 7.67 6.67
C ALA A 78 8.57 8.62 5.72
N HIS A 79 7.92 8.08 4.69
CA HIS A 79 7.06 8.86 3.78
C HIS A 79 5.70 9.25 4.36
N ILE A 80 5.17 8.47 5.31
CA ILE A 80 3.83 8.73 5.87
C ILE A 80 3.89 9.88 6.88
N ASP A 81 4.92 9.92 7.74
CA ASP A 81 4.72 10.53 9.05
C ASP A 81 5.76 11.57 9.50
N GLU A 82 6.62 12.08 8.60
CA GLU A 82 7.78 12.90 9.04
C GLU A 82 8.61 12.22 10.16
N LEU A 83 8.46 10.90 10.37
CA LEU A 83 9.23 10.15 11.36
C LEU A 83 10.69 10.23 10.93
N ASP A 84 11.48 10.93 11.75
CA ASP A 84 12.92 11.13 11.50
C ASP A 84 13.68 9.79 11.65
N SER A 85 13.09 8.79 12.32
CA SER A 85 13.70 7.49 12.56
C SER A 85 12.72 6.35 12.80
N THR A 86 13.20 5.12 12.65
CA THR A 86 12.46 3.89 13.00
C THR A 86 12.16 3.79 14.49
N GLU A 87 13.02 4.34 15.36
CA GLU A 87 12.80 4.35 16.82
C GLU A 87 11.54 5.15 17.19
N ASP A 88 11.28 6.27 16.52
CA ASP A 88 10.06 7.07 16.75
C ASP A 88 8.80 6.30 16.32
N ALA A 89 8.89 5.49 15.26
CA ALA A 89 7.81 4.61 14.84
C ALA A 89 7.52 3.52 15.89
N TYR A 90 8.56 2.89 16.45
CA TYR A 90 8.41 1.89 17.50
C TYR A 90 7.80 2.46 18.80
N ASP A 91 8.17 3.69 19.18
CA ASP A 91 7.64 4.35 20.38
C ASP A 91 6.13 4.67 20.28
N GLU A 92 5.60 4.93 19.07
CA GLU A 92 4.15 5.09 18.85
C GLU A 92 3.39 3.74 18.90
N LEU A 93 4.11 2.64 18.69
CA LEU A 93 3.58 1.29 18.59
C LEU A 93 3.64 0.49 19.92
N ASP A 94 4.36 0.98 20.95
CA ASP A 94 4.60 0.30 22.24
C ASP A 94 3.33 0.09 23.11
N ASP A 95 2.20 0.71 22.75
CA ASP A 95 0.90 0.53 23.44
C ASP A 95 -0.03 -0.53 22.78
N GLU A 96 0.38 -1.15 21.66
CA GLU A 96 -0.41 -2.13 20.91
C GLU A 96 0.08 -3.58 21.12
N ASP A 97 -0.80 -4.56 20.92
CA ASP A 97 -0.43 -5.98 21.07
C ASP A 97 0.46 -6.37 19.88
N ASP A 98 1.73 -6.74 20.14
CA ASP A 98 2.82 -7.05 19.19
C ASP A 98 2.48 -8.11 18.09
N GLY A 99 1.23 -8.55 17.95
CA GLY A 99 0.80 -9.60 17.02
C GLY A 99 -0.36 -9.25 16.09
N ASP A 100 -1.05 -8.12 16.26
CA ASP A 100 -2.15 -7.71 15.37
C ASP A 100 -1.63 -6.76 14.27
N PRO A 101 -2.20 -6.80 13.04
CA PRO A 101 -1.80 -5.87 11.98
C PRO A 101 -2.03 -4.42 12.40
N TYR A 102 -1.08 -3.53 12.10
CA TYR A 102 -1.25 -2.10 12.34
C TYR A 102 -1.27 -1.28 11.04
N PRO A 103 -2.44 -1.13 10.38
CA PRO A 103 -2.52 -0.33 9.16
C PRO A 103 -2.23 1.15 9.42
N ILE A 104 -1.46 1.79 8.53
CA ILE A 104 -1.07 3.20 8.69
C ILE A 104 -0.99 3.94 7.34
N GLY A 105 -1.16 5.26 7.39
CA GLY A 105 -1.03 6.16 6.25
C GLY A 105 -2.37 6.63 5.68
N ASN A 106 -2.45 6.77 4.36
CA ASN A 106 -3.66 7.28 3.71
C ASN A 106 -4.69 6.18 3.47
N PHE A 107 -5.59 5.97 4.42
CA PHE A 107 -6.70 5.03 4.26
C PHE A 107 -7.71 5.43 3.16
N GLY A 108 -7.72 6.69 2.74
CA GLY A 108 -8.53 7.19 1.62
C GLY A 108 -7.90 6.97 0.24
N ILE A 109 -6.75 6.30 0.14
CA ILE A 109 -5.92 6.24 -1.08
C ILE A 109 -6.61 5.62 -2.30
N LEU A 110 -7.68 4.84 -2.12
CA LEU A 110 -8.49 4.23 -3.20
C LEU A 110 -9.93 4.75 -3.26
N ALA A 111 -10.30 5.75 -2.44
CA ALA A 111 -11.68 6.18 -2.27
C ALA A 111 -12.33 6.73 -3.55
N ASP A 112 -11.55 7.39 -4.40
CA ASP A 112 -12.02 7.95 -5.67
C ASP A 112 -12.19 6.90 -6.78
N ILE A 113 -11.75 5.66 -6.58
CA ILE A 113 -11.84 4.58 -7.56
C ILE A 113 -12.71 3.39 -7.10
N GLY A 114 -13.31 3.46 -5.91
CA GLY A 114 -14.38 2.54 -5.50
C GLY A 114 -14.18 1.84 -4.17
N VAL A 115 -12.99 1.91 -3.56
CA VAL A 115 -12.74 1.35 -2.22
C VAL A 115 -12.71 2.47 -1.20
N ALA A 116 -13.80 2.61 -0.44
CA ALA A 116 -13.92 3.63 0.58
C ALA A 116 -12.96 3.37 1.75
N GLU A 117 -12.56 4.43 2.45
CA GLU A 117 -11.67 4.35 3.62
C GLU A 117 -12.14 3.33 4.67
N PRO A 118 -13.42 3.31 5.12
CA PRO A 118 -13.87 2.30 6.09
C PRO A 118 -13.75 0.86 5.58
N THR A 119 -13.87 0.65 4.27
CA THR A 119 -13.71 -0.67 3.66
C THR A 119 -12.24 -1.08 3.66
N LEU A 120 -11.34 -0.17 3.26
CA LEU A 120 -9.90 -0.45 3.30
C LEU A 120 -9.41 -0.72 4.73
N THR A 121 -9.88 0.08 5.71
CA THR A 121 -9.58 -0.13 7.13
C THR A 121 -10.01 -1.52 7.57
N VAL A 122 -11.28 -1.90 7.34
CA VAL A 122 -11.78 -3.22 7.76
C VAL A 122 -11.00 -4.37 7.14
N ILE A 123 -10.59 -4.26 5.87
CA ILE A 123 -9.81 -5.31 5.21
C ILE A 123 -8.39 -5.40 5.80
N ALA A 124 -7.73 -4.26 6.01
CA ALA A 124 -6.34 -4.23 6.46
C ALA A 124 -6.18 -4.58 7.96
N ASP A 125 -7.19 -4.24 8.75
CA ASP A 125 -7.25 -4.45 10.20
C ASP A 125 -7.74 -5.86 10.58
N ASP A 126 -8.01 -6.73 9.59
CA ASP A 126 -8.47 -8.10 9.83
C ASP A 126 -7.29 -9.03 10.17
N PRO A 127 -7.14 -9.49 11.44
CA PRO A 127 -6.03 -10.33 11.87
C PRO A 127 -6.11 -11.76 11.31
N ASP A 128 -7.26 -12.17 10.76
CA ASP A 128 -7.43 -13.48 10.14
C ASP A 128 -6.99 -13.50 8.66
N MET A 129 -6.64 -12.34 8.08
CA MET A 129 -6.26 -12.21 6.67
C MET A 129 -4.77 -11.92 6.49
N TRP A 130 -4.11 -12.70 5.63
CA TRP A 130 -2.75 -12.37 5.18
C TRP A 130 -2.76 -11.25 4.13
N ALA A 131 -1.61 -10.58 3.94
CA ALA A 131 -1.49 -9.46 3.00
C ALA A 131 -2.00 -9.77 1.58
N THR A 132 -1.74 -10.98 1.06
CA THR A 132 -2.24 -11.40 -0.25
C THR A 132 -3.75 -11.60 -0.30
N GLU A 133 -4.37 -12.02 0.81
CA GLU A 133 -5.82 -12.18 0.95
C GLU A 133 -6.49 -10.81 1.06
N GLN A 134 -5.88 -9.88 1.81
CA GLN A 134 -6.31 -8.48 1.88
C GLN A 134 -6.29 -7.83 0.49
N LEU A 135 -5.19 -8.01 -0.26
CA LEU A 135 -5.09 -7.51 -1.64
C LEU A 135 -6.11 -8.15 -2.59
N ALA A 136 -6.44 -9.43 -2.40
CA ALA A 136 -7.47 -10.10 -3.20
C ALA A 136 -8.86 -9.49 -2.96
N ALA A 137 -9.20 -9.20 -1.69
CA ALA A 137 -10.46 -8.53 -1.35
C ALA A 137 -10.52 -7.10 -1.94
N ILE A 138 -9.44 -6.33 -1.85
CA ILE A 138 -9.37 -4.98 -2.43
C ILE A 138 -9.50 -5.04 -3.97
N ALA A 139 -8.85 -6.01 -4.62
CA ALA A 139 -8.95 -6.20 -6.06
C ALA A 139 -10.37 -6.57 -6.48
N GLU A 140 -11.07 -7.42 -5.72
CA GLU A 140 -12.48 -7.78 -5.94
C GLU A 140 -13.39 -6.55 -5.85
N ASP A 141 -13.23 -5.72 -4.82
CA ASP A 141 -14.02 -4.48 -4.66
C ASP A 141 -13.80 -3.48 -5.81
N LEU A 142 -12.60 -3.44 -6.39
CA LEU A 142 -12.30 -2.64 -7.58
C LEU A 142 -12.75 -3.29 -8.89
N GLY A 143 -13.25 -4.53 -8.87
CA GLY A 143 -13.61 -5.28 -10.07
C GLY A 143 -12.40 -5.66 -10.93
N CYS A 144 -11.24 -5.89 -10.31
CA CYS A 144 -10.04 -6.35 -10.99
C CYS A 144 -9.97 -7.88 -11.00
N ASP A 145 -10.19 -8.49 -12.16
CA ASP A 145 -10.14 -9.96 -12.32
C ASP A 145 -8.70 -10.53 -12.30
N THR A 146 -7.68 -9.67 -12.32
CA THR A 146 -6.27 -10.08 -12.34
C THR A 146 -5.67 -9.98 -10.92
N PRO A 147 -5.16 -11.07 -10.33
CA PRO A 147 -4.52 -11.02 -9.02
C PRO A 147 -3.33 -10.05 -9.00
N TRP A 148 -3.28 -9.23 -7.95
CA TRP A 148 -2.21 -8.25 -7.76
C TRP A 148 -0.93 -8.86 -7.18
N ALA A 149 -1.06 -9.93 -6.40
CA ALA A 149 0.02 -10.78 -5.93
C ALA A 149 0.38 -11.87 -6.95
#